data_AF-A0A9X1TZ31-F1
#
_entry.id   AF-A0A9X1TZ31-F1
#
_cell.length_a   1.000
_cell.length_b   1.000
_cell.length_c   1.000
_cell.angle_alpha   90.00
_cell.angle_beta   90.00
_cell.angle_gamma   90.00
#
_symmetry.space_group_name_H-M   'P 1'
#
loop_
_entity.id
_entity.type
_entity.pdbx_description
1 polymer ?
#
loop_
_entity_poly.entity_id
_entity_poly.type
_entity_poly.pdbx_seq_one_letter_code
_entity_poly.pdbx_strand_id
1 'polypeptide(L)'
;MPTFVGIALALTVATFARLVGFDRDRAFYPFVLIIIASYYILFAVMVGDNAGLLTELVMFALFAVAAILGFRTSLWIVVAGLAMHGVFDFARSHLLEGRGVPEWWPAFCLAYDLTAALGLAAILLIGKRKPRSSGI
;
A
#
# COMPACT_ATOMS: atom_id res chain seq x y z
N MET A 1 -7.04 7.45 -17.42
CA MET A 1 -8.14 6.72 -16.75
C MET A 1 -7.67 5.92 -15.53
N PRO A 2 -6.61 5.08 -15.57
CA PRO A 2 -6.22 4.23 -14.44
C PRO A 2 -5.90 4.99 -13.14
N THR A 3 -5.19 6.12 -13.26
CA THR A 3 -4.86 7.01 -12.13
C THR A 3 -6.10 7.52 -11.39
N PHE A 4 -7.13 7.96 -12.11
CA PHE A 4 -8.37 8.44 -11.50
C PHE A 4 -9.10 7.32 -10.76
N VAL A 5 -9.12 6.11 -11.33
CA VAL A 5 -9.71 4.92 -10.69
C VAL A 5 -8.95 4.58 -9.41
N GLY A 6 -7.61 4.62 -9.41
CA GLY A 6 -6.80 4.40 -8.23
C GLY A 6 -7.08 5.40 -7.10
N ILE A 7 -7.11 6.69 -7.42
CA ILE A 7 -7.44 7.76 -6.46
C ILE A 7 -8.86 7.56 -5.91
N ALA A 8 -9.86 7.40 -6.79
CA ALA A 8 -11.25 7.26 -6.40
C ALA A 8 -11.46 6.03 -5.49
N LEU A 9 -10.83 4.90 -5.82
CA LEU A 9 -10.89 3.70 -5.02
C LEU A 9 -10.24 3.89 -3.65
N ALA A 10 -9.04 4.48 -3.58
CA ALA A 10 -8.36 4.75 -2.31
C ALA A 10 -9.19 5.66 -1.40
N LEU A 11 -9.78 6.73 -1.95
CA LEU A 11 -10.66 7.62 -1.20
C LEU A 11 -11.93 6.91 -0.72
N THR A 12 -12.51 6.04 -1.56
CA THR A 12 -13.69 5.25 -1.21
C THR A 12 -13.38 4.28 -0.08
N VAL A 13 -12.28 3.53 -0.20
CA VAL A 13 -11.82 2.58 0.83
C VAL A 13 -11.50 3.31 2.14
N ALA A 14 -10.77 4.43 2.08
CA ALA A 14 -10.45 5.22 3.27
C ALA A 14 -11.71 5.78 3.95
N THR A 15 -12.66 6.31 3.17
CA THR A 15 -13.93 6.83 3.68
C THR A 15 -14.76 5.71 4.31
N PHE A 16 -14.89 4.58 3.62
CA PHE A 16 -15.60 3.42 4.13
C PHE A 16 -14.97 2.88 5.43
N ALA A 17 -13.65 2.69 5.43
CA ALA A 17 -12.91 2.24 6.61
C ALA A 17 -13.10 3.19 7.80
N ARG A 18 -13.18 4.50 7.54
CA ARG A 18 -13.46 5.52 8.55
C ARG A 18 -14.89 5.45 9.09
N LEU A 19 -15.87 5.26 8.21
CA LEU A 19 -17.29 5.19 8.57
C LEU A 19 -17.61 3.95 9.41
N VAL A 20 -17.04 2.79 9.05
CA VAL A 20 -17.24 1.52 9.75
C VAL A 20 -16.28 1.38 10.94
N GLY A 21 -15.20 2.14 10.98
CA GLY A 21 -14.23 2.18 12.07
C GLY A 21 -13.10 1.15 11.96
N PHE A 22 -12.88 0.54 10.80
CA PHE A 22 -11.72 -0.33 10.54
C PHE A 22 -10.39 0.42 10.68
N ASP A 23 -10.35 1.69 10.28
CA ASP A 23 -9.15 2.51 10.36
C ASP A 23 -8.73 2.86 11.80
N ARG A 24 -9.59 2.56 12.79
CA ARG A 24 -9.26 2.65 14.22
C ARG A 24 -8.32 1.53 14.66
N ASP A 25 -8.35 0.41 13.96
CA ASP A 25 -7.39 -0.66 14.18
C ASP A 25 -6.05 -0.28 13.51
N ARG A 26 -4.99 -0.33 14.32
CA ARG A 26 -3.62 -0.09 13.89
C ARG A 26 -3.21 -1.03 12.73
N ALA A 27 -3.82 -2.20 12.62
CA ALA A 27 -3.49 -3.21 11.62
C ALA A 27 -4.01 -2.90 10.21
N PHE A 28 -4.98 -2.00 10.05
CA PHE A 28 -5.67 -1.79 8.76
C PHE A 28 -4.71 -1.44 7.61
N TYR A 29 -3.95 -0.36 7.74
CA TYR A 29 -3.00 0.06 6.69
C TYR A 29 -1.81 -0.89 6.49
N PRO A 30 -1.22 -1.51 7.53
CA PRO A 30 -0.28 -2.61 7.34
C PRO A 30 -0.83 -3.74 6.47
N PHE A 31 -2.08 -4.17 6.70
CA PHE A 31 -2.71 -5.19 5.88
C PHE A 31 -2.93 -4.73 4.45
N VAL A 32 -3.34 -3.48 4.24
CA VAL A 32 -3.44 -2.91 2.88
C VAL A 32 -2.11 -3.03 2.16
N LEU A 33 -0.99 -2.65 2.80
CA LEU A 33 0.36 -2.75 2.22
C LEU A 33 0.73 -4.21 1.86
N ILE A 34 0.40 -5.18 2.71
CA ILE A 34 0.66 -6.60 2.43
C ILE A 34 -0.15 -7.08 1.23
N ILE A 35 -1.44 -6.72 1.16
CA ILE A 35 -2.35 -7.15 0.10
C ILE A 35 -1.91 -6.59 -1.25
N ILE A 36 -1.65 -5.28 -1.35
CA ILE A 36 -1.23 -4.69 -2.61
C ILE A 36 0.09 -5.30 -3.13
N ALA A 37 1.05 -5.57 -2.23
CA ALA A 37 2.34 -6.17 -2.58
C ALA A 37 2.21 -7.61 -3.07
N SER A 38 1.20 -8.35 -2.60
CA SER A 38 0.96 -9.74 -3.01
C SER A 38 0.45 -9.88 -4.44
N TYR A 39 -0.10 -8.82 -5.05
CA TYR A 39 -0.68 -8.91 -6.39
C TYR A 39 0.35 -9.24 -7.47
N TYR A 40 1.62 -8.86 -7.28
CA TYR A 40 2.67 -9.26 -8.20
C TYR A 40 2.95 -10.76 -8.21
N ILE A 41 2.84 -11.42 -7.06
CA ILE A 41 2.89 -12.88 -6.97
C ILE A 41 1.72 -13.47 -7.78
N LEU A 42 0.51 -12.92 -7.63
CA LEU A 42 -0.65 -13.35 -8.41
C LEU A 42 -0.41 -13.20 -9.92
N PHE A 43 0.14 -12.06 -10.37
CA PHE A 43 0.47 -11.87 -11.79
C PHE A 43 1.46 -12.91 -12.30
N ALA A 44 2.55 -13.15 -11.58
CA ALA A 44 3.55 -14.15 -11.95
C ALA A 44 2.95 -15.56 -12.05
N VAL A 45 2.09 -15.94 -11.10
CA VAL A 45 1.40 -17.23 -11.09
C VAL A 45 0.43 -17.37 -12.28
N MET A 46 -0.34 -16.32 -12.61
CA MET A 46 -1.32 -16.36 -13.70
C MET A 46 -0.68 -16.59 -15.07
N VAL A 47 0.55 -16.14 -15.29
CA VAL A 47 1.29 -16.37 -16.55
C VAL A 47 2.28 -17.53 -16.49
N GLY A 48 2.38 -18.23 -15.37
CA GLY A 48 3.30 -19.36 -15.18
C GLY A 48 4.79 -18.96 -15.19
N ASP A 49 5.12 -17.72 -14.82
CA ASP A 49 6.50 -17.25 -14.79
C ASP A 49 7.23 -17.65 -13.49
N ASN A 50 7.73 -18.88 -13.48
CA ASN A 50 8.48 -19.42 -12.34
C ASN A 50 9.80 -18.65 -12.06
N ALA A 51 10.40 -18.03 -13.09
CA ALA A 51 11.65 -17.29 -12.93
C ALA A 51 11.38 -15.92 -12.26
N GLY A 52 10.35 -15.20 -12.71
CA GLY A 52 9.91 -13.94 -12.11
C GLY A 52 9.36 -14.12 -10.69
N LEU A 53 8.72 -15.26 -10.40
CA LEU A 53 8.08 -15.54 -9.11
C LEU A 53 9.01 -15.36 -7.90
N LEU A 54 10.27 -15.78 -7.99
CA LEU A 54 11.23 -15.62 -6.88
C LEU A 54 11.50 -14.14 -6.59
N THR A 55 11.63 -13.31 -7.63
CA THR A 55 11.79 -11.87 -7.49
C THR A 55 10.57 -11.25 -6.83
N GLU A 56 9.35 -11.64 -7.23
CA GLU A 56 8.12 -11.14 -6.58
C GLU A 56 8.03 -11.53 -5.12
N LEU A 57 8.40 -12.77 -4.78
CA LEU A 57 8.40 -13.25 -3.39
C LEU A 57 9.37 -12.46 -2.52
N VAL A 58 10.56 -12.13 -3.04
CA VAL A 58 11.54 -11.30 -2.31
C VAL A 58 11.00 -9.89 -2.10
N MET A 59 10.46 -9.25 -3.14
CA MET A 59 9.89 -7.91 -3.03
C MET A 59 8.70 -7.86 -2.08
N PHE A 60 7.79 -8.84 -2.18
CA PHE A 60 6.69 -9.02 -1.24
C PHE A 60 7.20 -9.17 0.20
N ALA A 61 8.22 -9.99 0.44
CA ALA A 61 8.78 -10.18 1.77
C ALA A 61 9.32 -8.87 2.37
N LEU A 62 9.97 -8.02 1.56
CA LEU A 62 10.44 -6.71 1.99
C LEU A 62 9.29 -5.80 2.45
N PHE A 63 8.22 -5.71 1.65
CA PHE A 63 7.03 -4.93 2.01
C PHE A 63 6.28 -5.51 3.21
N ALA A 64 6.19 -6.83 3.33
CA ALA A 64 5.60 -7.51 4.47
C ALA A 64 6.37 -7.24 5.76
N VAL A 65 7.71 -7.31 5.72
CA VAL A 65 8.57 -6.94 6.85
C VAL A 65 8.37 -5.47 7.22
N ALA A 66 8.33 -4.55 6.25
CA ALA A 66 8.06 -3.14 6.50
C ALA A 66 6.67 -2.93 7.16
N ALA A 67 5.64 -3.64 6.69
CA ALA A 67 4.30 -3.61 7.27
C ALA A 67 4.30 -4.10 8.73
N ILE A 68 4.97 -5.23 9.02
CA ILE A 68 5.08 -5.79 10.37
C ILE A 68 5.86 -4.83 11.28
N LEU A 69 6.99 -4.31 10.83
CA LEU A 69 7.78 -3.34 11.60
C LEU A 69 6.97 -2.07 11.87
N GLY A 70 6.24 -1.55 10.87
CA GLY A 70 5.39 -0.38 11.05
C GLY A 70 4.22 -0.61 12.00
N PHE A 71 3.60 -1.78 11.92
CA PHE A 71 2.59 -2.21 12.89
C PHE A 71 3.16 -2.32 14.31
N ARG A 72 4.38 -2.84 14.47
CA ARG A 72 5.02 -3.04 15.78
C ARG A 72 5.62 -1.78 16.39
N THR A 73 6.10 -0.85 15.57
CA THR A 73 6.90 0.30 16.01
C THR A 73 6.21 1.62 15.67
N SER A 74 6.22 2.03 14.40
CA SER A 74 5.68 3.31 13.92
C SER A 74 4.96 3.17 12.59
N LEU A 75 3.70 3.61 12.53
CA LEU A 75 2.93 3.61 11.29
C LEU A 75 3.50 4.55 10.21
N TRP A 76 4.45 5.43 10.53
CA TRP A 76 5.20 6.18 9.52
C TRP A 76 6.02 5.27 8.60
N ILE A 77 6.44 4.09 9.08
CA ILE A 77 7.07 3.07 8.22
C ILE A 77 6.05 2.55 7.20
N VAL A 78 4.77 2.40 7.58
CA VAL A 78 3.70 1.99 6.66
C VAL A 78 3.39 3.08 5.65
N VAL A 79 3.37 4.36 6.07
CA VAL A 79 3.25 5.50 5.14
C VAL A 79 4.37 5.45 4.10
N ALA A 80 5.61 5.29 4.53
CA ALA A 80 6.75 5.16 3.64
C ALA A 80 6.66 3.92 2.76
N GLY A 81 6.23 2.78 3.32
CA GLY A 81 6.04 1.52 2.60
C GLY A 81 5.01 1.61 1.48
N LEU A 82 3.85 2.22 1.75
CA LEU A 82 2.83 2.49 0.74
C LEU A 82 3.39 3.40 -0.37
N ALA A 83 4.02 4.52 -0.01
CA ALA A 83 4.59 5.42 -1.00
C ALA A 83 5.70 4.75 -1.84
N MET A 84 6.58 3.98 -1.21
CA MET A 84 7.64 3.23 -1.88
C MET A 84 7.08 2.11 -2.76
N HIS A 85 5.97 1.48 -2.38
CA HIS A 85 5.31 0.47 -3.21
C HIS A 85 4.83 1.08 -4.54
N GLY A 86 4.10 2.20 -4.48
CA GLY A 86 3.66 2.88 -5.69
C GLY A 86 4.81 3.34 -6.59
N VAL A 87 5.88 3.88 -5.99
CA VAL A 87 7.10 4.28 -6.73
C VAL A 87 7.82 3.07 -7.32
N PHE A 88 7.88 1.97 -6.58
CA PHE A 88 8.46 0.71 -7.03
C PHE A 88 7.70 0.19 -8.26
N ASP A 89 6.37 0.20 -8.26
CA ASP A 89 5.55 -0.22 -9.40
C ASP A 89 5.84 0.58 -10.66
N PHE A 90 5.97 1.91 -10.52
CA PHE A 90 6.32 2.78 -11.62
C PHE A 90 7.75 2.52 -12.12
N ALA A 91 8.74 2.41 -11.24
CA ALA A 91 10.12 2.12 -11.65
C ALA A 91 10.22 0.74 -12.30
N ARG A 92 9.53 -0.25 -11.73
CA ARG A 92 9.45 -1.62 -12.22
C ARG A 92 8.91 -1.69 -13.63
N SER A 93 7.88 -0.92 -13.97
CA SER A 93 7.32 -0.91 -15.32
C SER A 93 8.30 -0.43 -16.40
N HIS A 94 9.39 0.26 -16.01
CA HIS A 94 10.42 0.75 -16.92
C HIS A 94 11.71 -0.10 -16.88
N LEU A 95 11.95 -0.83 -15.78
CA LEU A 95 13.20 -1.54 -15.52
C LEU A 95 13.08 -3.07 -15.63
N LEU A 96 11.89 -3.62 -15.40
CA LEU A 96 11.62 -5.05 -15.41
C LEU A 96 10.46 -5.32 -16.37
N GLU A 97 10.73 -5.99 -17.48
CA GLU A 97 9.70 -6.54 -18.36
C GLU A 97 8.98 -7.68 -17.63
N GLY A 98 7.98 -7.33 -16.81
CA GLY A 98 7.15 -8.29 -16.10
C GLY A 98 6.12 -8.89 -17.04
N ARG A 99 6.31 -10.15 -17.45
CA ARG A 99 5.28 -10.90 -18.17
C ARG A 99 4.04 -10.99 -17.28
N GLY A 100 2.89 -10.60 -17.80
CA GLY A 100 1.60 -10.78 -17.12
C GLY A 100 1.11 -9.63 -16.25
N VAL A 101 1.90 -8.57 -16.05
CA VAL A 101 1.41 -7.36 -15.39
C VAL A 101 0.64 -6.52 -16.42
N PRO A 102 -0.63 -6.16 -16.17
CA PRO A 102 -1.38 -5.32 -17.11
C PRO A 102 -0.77 -3.92 -17.27
N GLU A 103 -0.77 -3.37 -18.48
CA GLU A 103 -0.18 -2.04 -18.77
C GLU A 103 -0.75 -0.90 -17.92
N TRP A 104 -2.01 -1.01 -17.50
CA TRP A 104 -2.68 -0.01 -16.67
C TRP A 104 -2.31 -0.12 -15.18
N TRP A 105 -1.69 -1.23 -14.75
CA TRP A 105 -1.41 -1.54 -13.35
C TRP A 105 -0.50 -0.50 -12.67
N PRO A 106 0.67 -0.13 -13.23
CA PRO A 106 1.60 0.77 -12.53
C PRO A 106 0.98 2.14 -12.24
N ALA A 107 0.23 2.70 -13.21
CA ALA A 107 -0.43 3.99 -13.04
C ALA A 107 -1.61 3.93 -12.06
N PHE A 108 -2.31 2.80 -11.99
CA PHE A 108 -3.37 2.57 -11.01
C PHE A 108 -2.82 2.40 -9.59
N CYS A 109 -1.83 1.52 -9.40
CA CYS A 109 -1.28 1.21 -8.09
C CYS A 109 -0.55 2.41 -7.49
N LEU A 110 0.30 3.10 -8.27
CA LEU A 110 0.95 4.35 -7.84
C LEU A 110 -0.07 5.36 -7.29
N ALA A 111 -1.18 5.54 -7.99
CA ALA A 111 -2.20 6.51 -7.61
C ALA A 111 -2.96 6.09 -6.34
N TYR A 112 -3.30 4.80 -6.22
CA TYR A 112 -3.93 4.25 -5.03
C TYR A 112 -3.00 4.37 -3.80
N ASP A 113 -1.76 3.94 -3.95
CA ASP A 113 -0.78 3.83 -2.88
C ASP A 113 -0.38 5.20 -2.31
N LEU A 114 -0.12 6.17 -3.18
CA LEU A 114 0.16 7.54 -2.75
C LEU A 114 -1.04 8.16 -2.04
N THR A 115 -2.25 7.92 -2.54
CA THR A 115 -3.47 8.42 -1.90
C THR A 115 -3.67 7.79 -0.52
N ALA A 116 -3.46 6.48 -0.39
CA ALA A 116 -3.52 5.77 0.88
C ALA A 116 -2.43 6.22 1.86
N ALA A 117 -1.19 6.44 1.38
CA ALA A 117 -0.08 6.94 2.17
C ALA A 117 -0.37 8.34 2.73
N LEU A 118 -0.87 9.25 1.88
CA LEU A 118 -1.28 10.60 2.27
C LEU A 118 -2.44 10.57 3.26
N GLY A 119 -3.43 9.70 3.05
CA GLY A 119 -4.55 9.48 3.97
C GLY A 119 -4.09 9.03 5.35
N LEU A 120 -3.24 8.01 5.42
CA LEU A 120 -2.66 7.54 6.68
C LEU A 120 -1.82 8.64 7.35
N ALA A 121 -0.97 9.34 6.60
CA ALA A 121 -0.17 10.44 7.13
C ALA A 121 -1.06 11.53 7.74
N ALA A 122 -2.15 11.91 7.07
CA ALA A 122 -3.12 12.87 7.58
C ALA A 122 -3.77 12.39 8.90
N ILE A 123 -4.19 11.12 8.98
CA ILE A 123 -4.74 10.53 10.21
C ILE A 123 -3.74 10.62 11.36
N LEU A 124 -2.47 10.25 11.12
CA LEU A 124 -1.41 10.29 12.14
C LEU A 124 -1.12 11.72 12.60
N LEU A 125 -1.10 12.70 11.68
CA LEU A 125 -0.86 14.11 12.00
C LEU A 125 -2.03 14.72 12.79
N ILE A 126 -3.28 14.42 12.41
CA ILE A 126 -4.47 14.90 13.12
C ILE A 126 -4.56 14.27 14.52
N GLY A 127 -4.26 12.97 14.63
CA GLY A 127 -4.24 12.25 15.92
C GLY A 127 -3.24 12.85 16.91
N LYS A 128 -2.06 13.29 16.44
CA LYS A 128 -1.07 14.00 17.28
C LYS A 128 -1.53 15.38 17.75
N ARG A 129 -2.40 16.05 16.99
CA ARG A 129 -2.85 17.42 17.27
C ARG A 129 -3.97 17.50 18.31
N LYS A 130 -4.73 16.43 18.58
CA LYS A 130 -5.69 16.43 19.69
C LYS A 130 -4.90 16.46 21.00
N PRO A 131 -5.04 17.49 21.86
CA PRO A 131 -4.46 17.46 23.19
C PRO A 131 -4.98 16.21 23.91
N ARG A 132 -4.10 15.44 24.57
CA ARG A 132 -4.59 14.52 25.61
C ARG A 132 -5.34 15.41 26.59
N SER A 133 -6.67 15.28 26.67
CA SER A 133 -7.38 15.77 27.82
C SER A 133 -6.77 15.03 29.01
N SER A 134 -5.89 15.70 29.75
CA SER A 134 -5.46 15.26 31.06
C SER A 134 -6.72 15.28 31.92
N GLY A 135 -7.37 14.12 32.00
CA GLY A 135 -8.43 13.89 32.97
C GLY A 135 -7.84 14.14 34.36
N ILE A 136 -8.47 15.10 35.03
CA ILE A 136 -8.35 15.40 36.46
C ILE A 136 -8.65 14.13 37.27
#